data_AF-A0A2D5GV92-F1
#
_entry.id   AF-A0A2D5GV92-F1
#
_cell.length_a   1.000
_cell.length_b   1.000
_cell.length_c   1.000
_cell.angle_alpha   90.00
_cell.angle_beta   90.00
_cell.angle_gamma   90.00
#
_symmetry.space_group_name_H-M   'P 1'
#
loop_
_entity.id
_entity.type
_entity.pdbx_description
1 polymer ?
#
loop_
_entity_poly.entity_id
_entity_poly.type
_entity_poly.pdbx_seq_one_letter_code
_entity_poly.pdbx_strand_id
1 'polypeptide(L)'
;MHITMFDDETLLVDAESYFYLWCCDCNLRHLVVVEAVGKGADKFKSEDGKIAIAMARDSKATEIARKRDKIVLYQRKDRKKDVETKKA
;
A
#
# COMPACT_ATOMS: atom_id res chain seq x y z
N MET A 1 2.47 -21.09 2.29
CA MET A 1 1.66 -20.04 1.64
C MET A 1 1.53 -20.42 0.18
N HIS A 2 0.37 -20.94 -0.21
CA HIS A 2 0.09 -21.28 -1.61
C HIS A 2 -0.27 -19.98 -2.33
N ILE A 3 0.58 -19.54 -3.24
CA ILE A 3 0.31 -18.40 -4.11
C ILE A 3 -0.74 -18.89 -5.12
N THR A 4 -2.02 -18.68 -4.80
CA THR A 4 -3.11 -18.81 -5.76
C THR A 4 -2.99 -17.69 -6.78
N MET A 5 -3.24 -18.00 -8.05
CA MET A 5 -3.27 -16.97 -9.07
C MET A 5 -4.45 -16.05 -8.78
N PHE A 6 -4.13 -14.86 -8.25
CA PHE A 6 -5.02 -13.74 -7.95
C PHE A 6 -5.84 -13.92 -6.65
N ASP A 7 -5.51 -13.08 -5.67
CA ASP A 7 -6.38 -12.77 -4.53
C ASP A 7 -7.61 -12.00 -5.04
N ASP A 8 -8.76 -12.14 -4.36
CA ASP A 8 -10.02 -11.46 -4.72
C ASP A 8 -9.90 -9.92 -4.72
N GLU A 9 -8.83 -9.38 -4.13
CA GLU A 9 -8.53 -7.94 -4.02
C GLU A 9 -7.59 -7.42 -5.12
N THR A 10 -7.44 -8.15 -6.23
CA THR A 10 -6.58 -7.73 -7.35
C THR A 10 -7.12 -6.47 -8.03
N LEU A 11 -6.27 -5.44 -8.18
CA LEU A 11 -6.59 -4.21 -8.91
C LEU A 11 -6.12 -4.33 -10.36
N LEU A 12 -7.00 -4.00 -11.30
CA LEU A 12 -6.65 -3.85 -12.73
C LEU A 12 -6.33 -2.39 -13.02
N VAL A 13 -5.16 -2.14 -13.61
CA VAL A 13 -4.71 -0.82 -14.05
C VAL A 13 -4.31 -0.84 -15.51
N ASP A 14 -4.36 0.33 -16.15
CA ASP A 14 -3.84 0.51 -17.50
C ASP A 14 -2.32 0.30 -17.56
N ALA A 15 -1.82 -0.02 -18.75
CA ALA A 15 -0.38 -0.12 -19.02
C ALA A 15 0.39 1.18 -18.73
N GLU A 16 -0.31 2.31 -18.64
CA GLU A 16 0.19 3.62 -18.25
C GLU A 16 -0.76 4.19 -17.18
N SER A 17 -0.41 4.01 -15.91
CA SER A 17 -1.30 4.41 -14.80
C SER A 17 -0.53 4.79 -13.55
N TYR A 18 -1.21 5.41 -12.60
CA TYR A 18 -0.69 5.65 -11.27
C TYR A 18 -1.79 5.48 -10.22
N PHE A 19 -1.38 5.06 -9.03
CA PHE A 19 -2.27 4.94 -7.87
C PHE A 19 -1.51 5.21 -6.58
N TYR A 20 -2.27 5.51 -5.52
CA TYR A 20 -1.70 5.71 -4.20
C TYR A 20 -1.83 4.44 -3.36
N LEU A 21 -0.73 4.05 -2.72
CA LEU A 21 -0.66 2.91 -1.81
C LEU A 21 -0.37 3.43 -0.40
N TRP A 22 -1.27 3.12 0.54
CA TRP A 22 -1.01 3.39 1.96
C TRP A 22 -0.09 2.31 2.52
N CYS A 23 1.13 2.70 2.92
CA CYS A 23 2.07 1.77 3.52
C CYS A 23 1.93 1.76 5.03
N CYS A 24 1.59 0.59 5.57
CA CYS A 24 1.42 0.36 7.01
C CYS A 24 2.71 0.46 7.82
N ASP A 25 3.89 0.42 7.18
CA ASP A 25 5.17 0.41 7.87
C ASP A 25 5.76 1.82 8.04
N CYS A 26 5.63 2.68 7.03
CA CYS A 26 6.08 4.07 7.12
C CYS A 26 4.95 5.07 7.47
N ASN A 27 3.68 4.65 7.47
CA ASN A 27 2.50 5.52 7.59
C ASN A 27 2.46 6.67 6.57
N LEU A 28 2.95 6.42 5.36
CA LEU A 28 2.91 7.37 4.25
C LEU A 28 2.08 6.80 3.10
N ARG A 29 1.53 7.72 2.30
CA ARG A 29 0.96 7.40 0.97
C ARG A 29 2.09 7.41 -0.04
N HIS A 30 2.38 6.26 -0.64
CA HIS A 30 3.31 6.15 -1.74
C HIS A 30 2.56 6.34 -3.07
N LEU A 31 3.09 7.18 -3.95
CA LEU A 31 2.67 7.21 -5.34
C LEU A 31 3.34 6.04 -6.06
N VAL A 32 2.54 5.15 -6.64
CA VAL A 32 3.01 4.06 -7.49
C VAL A 32 2.70 4.43 -8.92
N VAL A 33 3.71 4.37 -9.78
CA VAL A 33 3.59 4.61 -11.22
C VAL A 33 3.84 3.29 -11.93
N VAL A 34 2.95 2.95 -12.85
CA VAL A 34 2.97 1.72 -13.63
C VAL A 34 3.12 2.11 -15.10
N GLU A 35 4.15 1.55 -15.72
CA GLU A 35 4.56 1.90 -17.08
C GLU A 35 5.10 0.63 -17.77
N ALA A 36 4.45 0.22 -18.86
CA ALA A 36 4.98 -0.86 -19.69
C ALA A 36 6.19 -0.35 -20.48
N VAL A 37 7.36 -0.96 -20.24
CA VAL A 37 8.63 -0.58 -20.89
C VAL A 37 9.28 -1.73 -21.65
N GLY A 38 10.11 -1.40 -22.64
CA GLY A 38 10.89 -2.37 -23.40
C GLY A 38 10.21 -2.87 -24.68
N LYS A 39 10.77 -3.94 -25.26
CA LYS A 39 10.33 -4.46 -26.56
C LYS A 39 8.91 -5.04 -26.46
N GLY A 40 7.98 -4.48 -27.22
CA GLY A 40 6.57 -4.89 -27.24
C GLY A 40 5.66 -4.05 -26.35
N ALA A 41 6.20 -3.09 -25.60
CA ALA A 41 5.41 -2.17 -24.77
C ALA A 41 4.40 -1.36 -25.60
N ASP A 42 4.83 -0.77 -26.71
CA ASP A 42 3.94 0.02 -27.57
C ASP A 42 2.74 -0.79 -28.06
N LYS A 43 2.99 -2.04 -28.46
CA LYS A 43 1.93 -2.96 -28.89
C LYS A 43 0.96 -3.26 -27.72
N PHE A 44 1.51 -3.63 -26.56
CA PHE A 44 0.72 -3.91 -25.37
C PHE A 44 -0.16 -2.73 -24.95
N LYS A 45 0.38 -1.50 -25.00
CA LYS A 45 -0.37 -0.26 -24.73
C LYS A 45 -1.45 -0.02 -25.78
N SER A 46 -1.12 -0.17 -27.07
CA SER A 46 -2.05 0.07 -28.18
C SER A 46 -3.22 -0.92 -28.25
N GLU A 47 -3.07 -2.09 -27.61
CA GLU A 47 -4.09 -3.13 -27.51
C GLU A 47 -4.88 -3.07 -26.18
N ASP A 48 -4.86 -1.92 -25.48
CA ASP A 48 -5.51 -1.70 -24.18
C ASP A 48 -5.11 -2.75 -23.12
N GLY A 49 -3.85 -3.19 -23.17
CA GLY A 49 -3.29 -4.13 -22.20
C GLY A 49 -3.46 -3.65 -20.77
N LYS A 50 -3.94 -4.55 -19.90
CA LYS A 50 -4.14 -4.28 -18.47
C LYS A 50 -3.11 -5.02 -17.64
N ILE A 51 -2.68 -4.38 -16.56
CA ILE A 51 -1.80 -4.97 -15.57
C ILE A 51 -2.63 -5.28 -14.33
N ALA A 52 -2.62 -6.54 -13.91
CA ALA A 52 -3.25 -7.01 -12.69
C ALA A 52 -2.24 -6.93 -11.54
N ILE A 53 -2.57 -6.18 -10.50
CA ILE A 53 -1.73 -5.99 -9.32
C ILE A 53 -2.45 -6.55 -8.11
N ALA A 54 -1.85 -7.55 -7.48
CA ALA A 54 -2.30 -8.10 -6.20
C ALA A 54 -1.29 -7.73 -5.11
N MET A 55 -1.80 -7.33 -3.95
CA MET A 55 -0.98 -7.02 -2.79
C MET A 55 -1.20 -8.06 -1.70
N ALA A 56 -0.16 -8.82 -1.37
CA ALA A 56 -0.17 -9.71 -0.23
C ALA A 56 0.67 -9.11 0.91
N ARG A 57 0.08 -9.05 2.12
CA ARG A 57 0.83 -8.64 3.33
C ARG A 57 1.50 -9.84 3.97
N ASP A 58 2.83 -9.90 3.90
CA ASP A 58 3.59 -10.85 4.74
C ASP A 58 3.64 -10.35 6.19
N SER A 59 2.72 -10.85 7.00
CA SER A 59 2.60 -10.46 8.41
C SER A 59 3.86 -10.79 9.23
N LYS A 60 4.60 -11.85 8.87
CA LYS A 60 5.81 -12.25 9.59
C LYS A 60 6.98 -11.34 9.25
N ALA A 61 7.15 -10.99 7.97
CA ALA A 61 8.15 -10.02 7.55
C ALA A 61 7.86 -8.63 8.16
N THR A 62 6.59 -8.19 8.15
CA THR A 62 6.15 -6.95 8.80
C THR A 62 6.48 -6.93 10.30
N GLU A 63 6.20 -8.00 11.03
CA GLU A 63 6.54 -8.10 12.46
C GLU A 63 8.06 -8.04 12.72
N ILE A 64 8.86 -8.71 11.88
CA ILE A 64 10.32 -8.68 12.00
C ILE A 64 10.86 -7.28 11.74
N ALA A 65 10.39 -6.60 10.69
CA ALA A 65 10.80 -5.23 10.35
C ALA A 65 10.49 -4.26 11.50
N ARG A 66 9.27 -4.34 12.07
CA ARG A 66 8.84 -3.50 13.19
C ARG A 66 9.65 -3.71 14.46
N LYS A 67 10.06 -4.96 14.76
CA LYS A 67 10.91 -5.27 15.92
C LYS A 67 12.36 -4.81 15.71
N ARG A 68 12.87 -4.87 14.48
CA ARG A 68 14.28 -4.57 14.18
C ARG A 68 14.59 -3.08 14.25
N ASP A 69 13.65 -2.22 13.86
CA ASP A 69 13.95 -0.81 13.62
C ASP A 69 13.43 0.19 14.67
N LYS A 70 12.85 -0.26 15.81
CA LYS A 70 12.22 0.64 16.81
C LYS A 70 11.42 1.77 16.13
N ILE A 71 10.69 1.46 15.05
CA ILE A 71 10.00 2.46 14.25
C ILE A 71 9.04 3.16 15.20
N VAL A 72 9.37 4.41 15.53
CA VAL A 72 8.53 5.27 16.34
C VAL A 72 7.33 5.58 15.46
N LEU A 73 6.28 4.77 15.59
CA LEU A 73 4.97 5.11 15.09
C LEU A 73 4.62 6.44 15.76
N TYR A 74 4.65 7.53 15.00
CA TYR A 74 4.01 8.78 15.41
C TYR A 74 2.51 8.52 15.46
N GLN A 75 2.05 7.82 16.50
CA GLN A 75 0.67 7.87 16.91
C GLN A 75 0.41 9.34 17.20
N ARG A 76 -0.42 9.99 16.38
CA ARG A 76 -1.02 11.26 16.79
C ARG A 76 -1.64 10.97 18.15
N LYS A 77 -1.04 11.54 19.20
CA LYS A 77 -1.68 11.57 20.51
C LYS A 77 -2.95 12.38 20.30
N ASP A 78 -4.07 11.69 20.15
CA ASP A 78 -5.36 12.30 20.42
C ASP A 78 -5.25 12.83 21.84
N ARG A 79 -5.03 14.14 21.96
CA ARG A 79 -5.14 14.84 23.25
C ARG A 79 -6.57 14.57 23.68
N LYS A 80 -6.76 13.61 24.60
CA LYS A 80 -7.94 13.61 25.46
C LYS A 80 -7.98 15.02 26.05
N LYS A 81 -8.94 15.82 25.59
CA LYS A 81 -9.30 17.05 26.28
C LYS A 81 -9.74 16.58 27.66
N ASP A 82 -8.92 16.88 28.67
CA ASP A 82 -9.36 16.80 30.05
C ASP A 82 -10.54 17.77 30.17
N VAL A 83 -11.75 17.22 30.13
CA VAL A 83 -12.94 17.94 30.49
C VAL A 83 -12.87 18.06 32.01
N GLU A 84 -12.34 19.17 32.49
CA GLU A 84 -12.51 19.56 33.90
C GLU A 84 -14.01 19.63 34.17
N THR A 85 -14.55 18.57 34.77
CA THR A 85 -15.85 18.63 35.43
C THR A 85 -15.74 19.61 36.59
N LYS A 86 -16.15 20.86 36.35
CA LYS A 86 -16.54 21.76 37.44
C LYS A 86 -17.68 21.08 38.20
N LYS A 87 -17.40 20.67 39.44
CA LYS A 87 -18.45 20.33 40.40
C LYS A 87 -19.23 21.60 40.75
N ALA A 88 -20.54 21.41 40.88
CA ALA A 88 -21.56 22.39 41.24
C ALA A 88 -21.28 23.10 42.57
#